data_AF-A0A9D4G818-F1
#
_entry.id   AF-A0A9D4G818-F1
#
_cell.length_a   1.000
_cell.length_b   1.000
_cell.length_c   1.000
_cell.angle_alpha   90.00
_cell.angle_beta   90.00
_cell.angle_gamma   90.00
#
_symmetry.space_group_name_H-M   'P 1'
#
loop_
_entity.id
_entity.type
_entity.pdbx_description
1 polymer ?
#
loop_
_entity_poly.entity_id
_entity_poly.type
_entity_poly.pdbx_seq_one_letter_code
_entity_poly.pdbx_strand_id
1 'polypeptide(L)'
;MSREIIHNKFTRADLPFICEGELGVPPGKLSIEIDIQNEFETFLDLNNKTNSIASIFKEETIPASCGMYQKFYFGFQKADVSMNLRKFRCSIKPSLELPNGDVKYSEEGVIKVVPGMYI
;
A
#
# COMPACT_ATOMS: atom_id res chain seq x y z
N MET A 1 -10.88 6.51 4.93
CA MET A 1 -10.74 6.98 6.34
C MET A 1 -9.26 7.25 6.62
N SER A 2 -8.89 8.41 7.18
CA SER A 2 -7.48 8.70 7.52
C SER A 2 -7.03 7.85 8.70
N ARG A 3 -5.90 7.16 8.60
CA ARG A 3 -5.29 6.45 9.74
C ARG A 3 -4.20 7.31 10.35
N GLU A 4 -4.26 7.50 11.67
CA GLU A 4 -3.28 8.27 12.41
C GLU A 4 -2.04 7.42 12.69
N ILE A 5 -0.87 7.94 12.34
CA ILE A 5 0.42 7.33 12.66
C ILE A 5 1.16 8.26 13.61
N ILE A 6 1.68 7.73 14.71
CA ILE A 6 2.46 8.52 15.65
C ILE A 6 3.88 8.71 15.08
N HIS A 7 4.35 9.95 15.04
CA HIS A 7 5.70 10.30 14.58
C HIS A 7 6.79 9.44 15.25
N ASN A 8 7.73 8.92 14.46
CA ASN A 8 8.84 8.05 14.89
C ASN A 8 8.43 6.76 15.62
N LYS A 9 7.15 6.37 15.56
CA LYS A 9 6.69 5.09 16.08
C LYS A 9 6.31 4.15 14.93
N PHE A 10 6.42 2.86 15.23
CA PHE A 10 5.94 1.79 14.38
C PHE A 10 4.41 1.89 14.26
N THR A 11 3.87 1.54 13.09
CA THR A 11 2.45 1.20 13.00
C THR A 11 2.23 -0.03 13.87
N ARG A 12 1.28 0.09 14.79
CA ARG A 12 0.83 -1.02 15.64
C ARG A 12 0.48 -2.22 14.77
N ALA A 13 1.11 -3.37 15.01
CA ALA A 13 0.91 -4.59 14.21
C ALA A 13 -0.55 -5.08 14.21
N ASP A 14 -1.33 -4.68 15.22
CA ASP A 14 -2.76 -4.93 15.35
C ASP A 14 -3.65 -4.01 14.49
N LEU A 15 -3.09 -2.99 13.83
CA LEU A 15 -3.83 -2.04 12.97
C LEU A 15 -3.14 -1.79 11.62
N PRO A 16 -2.89 -2.82 10.81
CA PRO A 16 -2.13 -2.66 9.58
C PRO A 16 -2.94 -2.06 8.45
N PHE A 17 -2.26 -1.33 7.57
CA PHE A 17 -2.83 -0.92 6.31
C PHE A 17 -3.03 -2.14 5.42
N ILE A 18 -4.14 -2.14 4.71
CA ILE A 18 -4.53 -3.25 3.84
C ILE A 18 -4.55 -2.69 2.43
N CYS A 19 -3.96 -3.43 1.51
CA CYS A 19 -4.00 -3.16 0.09
C CYS A 19 -4.49 -4.42 -0.60
N GLU A 20 -5.64 -4.37 -1.27
CA GLU A 20 -6.25 -5.58 -1.82
C GLU A 20 -6.93 -5.33 -3.17
N GLY A 21 -7.02 -6.38 -3.98
CA GLY A 21 -7.68 -6.28 -5.27
C GLY A 21 -7.64 -7.56 -6.10
N GLU A 22 -8.52 -7.60 -7.10
CA GLU A 22 -8.58 -8.68 -8.08
C GLU A 22 -7.63 -8.40 -9.23
N LEU A 23 -6.67 -9.31 -9.44
CA LEU A 23 -5.62 -9.25 -10.45
C LEU A 23 -6.08 -9.73 -11.83
N GLY A 24 -7.26 -10.36 -11.93
CA GLY A 24 -7.80 -10.91 -13.16
C GLY A 24 -7.06 -12.14 -13.69
N VAL A 25 -7.30 -12.46 -14.97
CA VAL A 25 -6.63 -13.55 -15.73
C VAL A 25 -6.21 -13.01 -17.11
N PRO A 26 -4.92 -13.14 -17.50
CA PRO A 26 -3.78 -13.52 -16.67
C PRO A 26 -3.54 -12.52 -15.52
N PRO A 27 -2.99 -12.98 -14.38
CA PRO A 27 -2.88 -12.14 -13.19
C PRO A 27 -1.97 -10.93 -13.43
N GLY A 28 -2.48 -9.75 -13.11
CA GLY A 28 -1.72 -8.51 -13.03
C GLY A 28 -0.81 -8.44 -11.80
N LYS A 29 -0.41 -7.22 -11.44
CA LYS A 29 0.47 -6.91 -10.31
C LYS A 29 -0.19 -5.89 -9.38
N LEU A 30 -0.25 -6.19 -8.09
CA LEU A 30 -0.61 -5.23 -7.05
C LEU A 30 0.65 -4.49 -6.57
N SER A 31 0.55 -3.17 -6.44
CA SER A 31 1.57 -2.31 -5.85
C SER A 31 0.95 -1.27 -4.93
N ILE A 32 1.67 -0.91 -3.88
CA ILE A 32 1.33 0.20 -2.99
C ILE A 32 2.08 1.41 -3.49
N GLU A 33 1.37 2.51 -3.77
CA GLU A 33 1.93 3.76 -4.24
C GLU A 33 1.75 4.88 -3.21
N ILE A 34 2.74 5.77 -3.15
CA ILE A 34 2.74 6.95 -2.29
C ILE A 34 2.92 8.21 -3.14
N ASP A 35 2.23 9.28 -2.77
CA ASP A 35 2.40 10.61 -3.37
C ASP A 35 3.68 11.29 -2.86
N ILE A 36 4.71 11.36 -3.70
CA ILE A 36 5.94 12.14 -3.48
C ILE A 36 5.93 13.31 -4.48
N GLN A 37 5.98 14.53 -3.97
CA GLN A 37 6.01 15.75 -4.78
C GLN A 37 4.86 15.90 -5.81
N ASN A 38 3.65 15.42 -5.49
CA ASN A 38 2.46 15.37 -6.36
C ASN A 38 2.54 14.31 -7.46
N GLU A 39 3.50 13.38 -7.39
CA GLU A 39 3.59 12.22 -8.27
C GLU A 39 3.47 10.92 -7.45
N PHE A 40 2.73 9.95 -7.97
CA PHE A 40 2.59 8.65 -7.31
C PHE A 40 3.69 7.71 -7.77
N GLU A 41 4.52 7.29 -6.82
CA GLU A 41 5.61 6.34 -7.05
C GLU A 41 5.32 5.02 -6.35
N THR A 42 5.87 3.93 -6.88
CA THR A 42 5.77 2.60 -6.24
C THR A 42 6.55 2.62 -4.92
N PHE A 43 5.83 2.44 -3.82
CA PHE A 43 6.37 2.47 -2.46
C PHE A 43 6.76 1.08 -1.98
N LEU A 44 5.88 0.10 -2.19
CA LEU A 44 6.08 -1.31 -1.86
C LEU A 44 5.38 -2.19 -2.88
N ASP A 45 5.99 -3.32 -3.22
CA ASP A 45 5.40 -4.37 -4.04
C ASP A 45 5.97 -5.75 -3.64
N LEU A 46 5.64 -6.81 -4.38
CA LEU A 46 6.14 -8.16 -4.10
C LEU A 46 7.64 -8.34 -4.28
N ASN A 47 8.26 -7.55 -5.14
CA ASN A 47 9.71 -7.59 -5.39
C ASN A 47 10.46 -6.72 -4.37
N ASN A 48 9.81 -5.69 -3.86
CA ASN A 48 10.34 -4.76 -2.86
C ASN A 48 9.38 -4.66 -1.66
N LYS A 49 9.37 -5.74 -0.86
CA LYS A 49 8.45 -5.90 0.28
C LYS A 49 8.82 -5.03 1.49
N THR A 50 10.03 -4.49 1.56
CA THR A 50 10.48 -3.67 2.70
C THR A 50 11.37 -2.54 2.22
N ASN A 51 11.21 -1.37 2.83
CA ASN A 51 12.12 -0.25 2.68
C ASN A 51 12.47 0.31 4.07
N SER A 52 13.18 1.44 4.15
CA SER A 52 13.58 2.07 5.41
C SER A 52 12.41 2.66 6.22
N ILE A 53 11.22 2.73 5.63
CA ILE A 53 10.05 3.45 6.15
C ILE A 53 8.92 2.49 6.49
N ALA A 54 8.70 1.44 5.70
CA ALA A 54 7.57 0.53 5.79
C ALA A 54 7.90 -0.87 5.25
N SER A 55 7.07 -1.83 5.63
CA SER A 55 7.17 -3.22 5.15
C SER A 55 5.82 -3.89 5.00
N ILE A 56 5.69 -4.70 3.94
CA ILE A 56 4.68 -5.74 3.81
C ILE A 56 5.09 -6.89 4.71
N PHE A 57 4.27 -7.19 5.72
CA PHE A 57 4.57 -8.24 6.70
C PHE A 57 3.64 -9.44 6.57
N LYS A 58 2.54 -9.33 5.80
CA LYS A 58 1.67 -10.44 5.44
C LYS A 58 1.14 -10.26 4.02
N GLU A 59 1.03 -11.38 3.31
CA GLU A 59 0.49 -11.48 1.96
C GLU A 59 -0.51 -12.63 1.92
N GLU A 60 -1.65 -12.42 1.29
CA GLU A 60 -2.65 -13.45 1.02
C GLU A 60 -2.99 -13.42 -0.47
N THR A 61 -2.97 -14.59 -1.09
CA THR A 61 -3.39 -14.79 -2.47
C THR A 61 -4.50 -15.83 -2.47
N ILE A 62 -5.67 -15.44 -2.95
CA ILE A 62 -6.91 -16.21 -2.87
C ILE A 62 -7.42 -16.42 -4.30
N PRO A 63 -7.74 -17.67 -4.71
CA PRO A 63 -8.40 -17.88 -6.00
C PRO A 63 -9.78 -17.22 -5.99
N ALA A 64 -10.07 -16.44 -7.02
CA ALA A 64 -11.34 -15.74 -7.22
C ALA A 64 -12.05 -16.26 -8.47
N SER A 65 -13.36 -16.05 -8.55
CA SER A 65 -14.17 -16.53 -9.69
C SER A 65 -13.69 -15.99 -11.04
N CYS A 66 -13.09 -14.80 -11.07
CA CYS A 66 -12.55 -14.17 -12.28
C CYS A 66 -11.02 -13.98 -12.22
N GLY A 67 -10.31 -14.85 -11.47
CA GLY A 67 -8.86 -14.94 -11.50
C GLY A 67 -8.21 -15.07 -10.14
N MET A 68 -7.29 -14.16 -9.84
CA MET A 68 -6.53 -14.14 -8.59
C MET A 68 -6.88 -12.89 -7.80
N TYR A 69 -7.23 -13.05 -6.54
CA TYR A 69 -7.36 -11.95 -5.59
C TYR A 69 -6.10 -11.89 -4.72
N GLN A 70 -5.55 -10.71 -4.52
CA GLN A 70 -4.35 -10.52 -3.72
C GLN A 70 -4.55 -9.43 -2.67
N LYS A 71 -3.97 -9.66 -1.49
CA LYS A 71 -4.07 -8.79 -0.32
C LYS A 71 -2.72 -8.67 0.37
N PHE A 72 -2.25 -7.43 0.54
CA PHE A 72 -1.06 -7.08 1.30
C PHE A 72 -1.44 -6.38 2.59
N TYR A 73 -0.80 -6.80 3.67
CA TYR A 73 -0.84 -6.10 4.94
C TYR A 73 0.51 -5.44 5.15
N PHE A 74 0.50 -4.12 5.27
CA PHE A 74 1.71 -3.33 5.43
C PHE A 74 1.59 -2.35 6.59
N GLY A 75 2.74 -1.95 7.11
CA GLY A 75 2.83 -1.00 8.21
C GLY A 75 4.12 -0.20 8.12
N PHE A 76 4.13 0.96 8.77
CA PHE A 76 5.31 1.82 8.86
C PHE A 76 6.23 1.32 9.96
N GLN A 77 7.50 1.14 9.62
CA GLN A 77 8.58 0.92 10.57
C GLN A 77 8.98 2.23 11.24
N LYS A 78 9.02 3.33 10.47
CA LYS A 78 9.33 4.66 10.97
C LYS A 78 8.66 5.71 10.09
N ALA A 79 7.59 6.33 10.59
CA ALA A 79 6.94 7.45 9.90
C ALA A 79 7.53 8.79 10.37
N ASP A 80 8.06 9.55 9.42
CA ASP A 80 8.60 10.90 9.63
C ASP A 80 7.53 11.98 9.40
N VAL A 81 7.70 13.20 9.94
CA VAL A 81 6.79 14.33 9.70
C VAL A 81 6.63 14.66 8.22
N SER A 82 7.66 14.43 7.40
CA SER A 82 7.62 14.55 5.94
C SER A 82 6.57 13.64 5.27
N MET A 83 6.09 12.62 5.99
CA MET A 83 5.02 11.73 5.55
C MET A 83 3.61 12.23 5.90
N ASN A 84 3.51 13.33 6.66
CA ASN A 84 2.23 13.90 7.02
C ASN A 84 1.47 14.35 5.75
N LEU A 85 0.18 14.02 5.67
CA LEU A 85 -0.70 14.33 4.55
C LEU A 85 -0.32 13.65 3.22
N ARG A 86 0.66 12.73 3.22
CA ARG A 86 0.95 11.90 2.05
C ARG A 86 -0.23 10.97 1.79
N LYS A 87 -0.59 10.85 0.51
CA LYS A 87 -1.65 9.96 0.05
C LYS A 87 -1.08 8.60 -0.29
N PHE A 88 -1.83 7.56 0.04
CA PHE A 88 -1.53 6.19 -0.35
C PHE A 88 -2.65 5.67 -1.21
N ARG A 89 -2.26 4.91 -2.23
CA ARG A 89 -3.21 4.19 -3.07
C ARG A 89 -2.66 2.82 -3.41
N CYS A 90 -3.56 1.88 -3.62
CA CYS A 90 -3.22 0.62 -4.24
C CYS A 90 -3.37 0.77 -5.74
N SER A 91 -2.41 0.28 -6.50
CA SER A 91 -2.49 0.18 -7.95
C SER A 91 -2.45 -1.28 -8.38
N ILE A 92 -3.35 -1.64 -9.29
CA ILE A 92 -3.39 -2.93 -9.95
C ILE A 92 -3.01 -2.69 -11.40
N LYS A 93 -1.81 -3.14 -11.75
CA LYS A 93 -1.29 -3.07 -13.12
C LYS A 93 -1.67 -4.36 -13.86
N PRO A 94 -2.18 -4.29 -15.08
CA PRO A 94 -2.53 -5.48 -15.85
C PRO A 94 -1.29 -6.32 -16.17
N SER A 95 -1.52 -7.59 -16.50
CA SER A 95 -0.44 -8.47 -16.96
C SER A 95 0.20 -7.91 -18.23
N LEU A 96 1.51 -8.12 -18.37
CA LEU A 96 2.27 -7.75 -19.58
C LEU A 96 1.76 -8.48 -20.83
N GLU A 97 1.02 -9.58 -20.65
CA GLU A 97 0.36 -10.34 -21.72
C GLU A 97 -0.90 -9.62 -22.27
N LEU A 98 -1.44 -8.64 -21.53
CA LEU A 98 -2.56 -7.79 -21.94
C LEU A 98 -2.21 -6.30 -21.74
N PRO A 99 -1.37 -5.71 -22.62
CA PRO A 99 -0.85 -4.34 -22.45
C PRO A 99 -1.90 -3.23 -22.58
N ASN A 100 -3.13 -3.57 -23.01
CA ASN A 100 -4.23 -2.62 -23.20
C ASN A 100 -5.12 -2.46 -21.95
N GLY A 101 -4.76 -3.08 -20.81
CA GLY A 101 -5.52 -2.90 -19.59
C GLY A 101 -5.24 -1.53 -18.95
N ASP A 102 -6.28 -0.84 -18.52
CA ASP A 102 -6.12 0.35 -17.68
C ASP A 102 -5.65 -0.05 -16.28
N VAL A 103 -4.68 0.69 -15.73
CA VAL A 103 -4.30 0.56 -14.32
C VAL A 103 -5.50 0.95 -13.46
N LYS A 104 -5.91 0.06 -12.55
CA LYS A 104 -6.97 0.34 -11.58
C LYS A 104 -6.34 0.84 -10.28
N TYR A 105 -6.97 1.84 -9.67
CA TYR A 105 -6.53 2.42 -8.41
C TYR A 105 -7.62 2.27 -7.35
N SER A 106 -7.23 1.93 -6.11
CA SER A 106 -8.08 2.07 -4.92
C SER A 106 -7.61 3.30 -4.12
N GLU A 107 -8.53 4.20 -3.81
CA GLU A 107 -8.28 5.33 -2.90
C GLU A 107 -8.36 4.86 -1.44
N GLU A 108 -7.27 4.31 -0.92
CA GLU A 108 -7.21 3.75 0.44
C GLU A 108 -7.24 4.83 1.55
N GLY A 109 -6.76 6.04 1.26
CA GLY A 109 -6.88 7.21 2.14
C GLY A 109 -5.60 8.02 2.32
N VAL A 110 -5.64 8.97 3.26
CA VAL A 110 -4.54 9.90 3.57
C VAL A 110 -3.90 9.50 4.91
N ILE A 111 -2.57 9.51 4.98
CA ILE A 111 -1.87 9.36 6.26
C ILE A 111 -1.86 10.68 7.00
N LYS A 112 -2.26 10.64 8.27
CA LYS A 112 -2.13 11.76 9.19
C LYS A 112 -1.06 11.41 10.21
N VAL A 113 0.10 12.06 10.11
CA VAL A 113 1.17 11.87 11.09
C VAL A 113 0.90 12.83 12.24
N VAL A 114 0.62 12.30 13.42
CA VAL A 114 0.38 13.09 14.63
C VAL A 114 1.66 13.14 15.49
N PRO A 115 2.01 14.31 16.05
CA PRO A 115 3.11 14.40 16.99
C PRO A 115 2.80 13.50 18.20
N GLY A 116 3.76 12.64 18.57
CA GLY A 116 3.64 11.84 19.78
C GLY A 116 3.67 12.77 21.00
N MET A 117 2.51 13.06 21.58
CA MET A 117 2.50 13.59 22.93
C MET A 117 2.98 12.47 23.86
N TYR A 118 3.99 12.80 24.67
CA TYR A 118 4.42 11.95 25.78
C TYR A 118 3.18 11.58 26.62
N ILE A 119 2.92 10.28 26.75
CA ILE A 119 2.17 9.68 27.87
C ILE A 119 3.10 8.63 28.45
#